data_AF-S2W1V8-F1
#
_entry.id   AF-S2W1V8-F1
#
_cell.length_a   1.000
_cell.length_b   1.000
_cell.length_c   1.000
_cell.angle_alpha   90.00
_cell.angle_beta   90.00
_cell.angle_gamma   90.00
#
_symmetry.space_group_name_H-M   'P 1'
#
loop_
_entity.id
_entity.type
_entity.pdbx_description
1 polymer ?
#
loop_
_entity_poly.entity_id
_entity_poly.type
_entity_poly.pdbx_seq_one_letter_code
_entity_poly.pdbx_strand_id
1 'polypeptide(L)'
;MGHDNFFHPEEYSQFGVVWDYDNEHSDAVYEIAFSNGECYRAVYFTAFESDNAGELDIEMDDPRYDEFHVLVFEIREIIHDGPRRYSQYLSIDYRDFAERIIDITNNTVVYQVNPPKESEEAYG
;
A
#
# COMPACT_ATOMS: atom_id res chain seq x y z
N MET A 1 9.73 -17.19 -0.96
CA MET A 1 10.72 -16.43 -1.76
C MET A 1 11.41 -15.46 -0.81
N GLY A 2 12.66 -15.06 -1.08
CA GLY A 2 13.54 -14.44 -0.08
C GLY A 2 13.03 -13.11 0.45
N HIS A 3 13.08 -12.94 1.78
CA HIS A 3 12.74 -11.72 2.51
C HIS A 3 13.86 -10.65 2.46
N ASP A 4 14.82 -10.79 1.55
CA ASP A 4 16.11 -10.05 1.57
C ASP A 4 16.16 -8.85 0.58
N ASN A 5 15.03 -8.46 -0.03
CA ASN A 5 15.04 -7.51 -1.16
C ASN A 5 14.34 -6.16 -0.91
N PHE A 6 14.06 -5.75 0.34
CA PHE A 6 13.50 -4.42 0.59
C PHE A 6 14.58 -3.33 0.66
N PHE A 7 14.31 -2.19 0.03
CA PHE A 7 15.19 -1.02 0.01
C PHE A 7 15.00 -0.15 1.26
N HIS A 8 13.79 -0.18 1.85
CA HIS A 8 13.43 0.56 3.06
C HIS A 8 12.81 -0.35 4.14
N PRO A 9 13.06 -0.07 5.43
CA PRO A 9 12.43 -0.81 6.53
C PRO A 9 10.89 -0.78 6.48
N GLU A 10 10.32 0.35 6.05
CA GLU A 10 8.89 0.56 5.94
C GLU A 10 8.24 -0.46 5.00
N GLU A 11 8.90 -0.79 3.89
CA GLU A 11 8.37 -1.68 2.86
C GLU A 11 8.07 -3.08 3.40
N TYR A 12 8.84 -3.58 4.35
CA TYR A 12 8.53 -4.86 4.99
C TYR A 12 7.15 -4.85 5.64
N SER A 13 6.84 -3.77 6.38
CA SER A 13 5.58 -3.63 7.13
C SER A 13 4.41 -3.13 6.29
N GLN A 14 4.70 -2.52 5.13
CA GLN A 14 3.73 -1.91 4.23
C GLN A 14 3.53 -2.78 2.99
N PHE A 15 4.49 -2.75 2.07
CA PHE A 15 4.46 -3.51 0.83
C PHE A 15 4.35 -5.02 1.09
N GLY A 16 5.25 -5.56 1.92
CA GLY A 16 5.38 -7.00 2.15
C GLY A 16 4.10 -7.61 2.68
N VAL A 17 3.49 -6.99 3.68
CA VAL A 17 2.24 -7.47 4.30
C VAL A 17 1.09 -7.54 3.29
N VAL A 18 0.94 -6.51 2.45
CA VAL A 18 -0.16 -6.47 1.46
C VAL A 18 0.10 -7.43 0.32
N TRP A 19 1.34 -7.51 -0.17
CA TRP A 19 1.73 -8.41 -1.24
C TRP A 19 1.61 -9.88 -0.84
N ASP A 20 2.10 -10.25 0.34
CA ASP A 20 1.96 -11.61 0.88
C ASP A 20 0.49 -11.98 1.08
N TYR A 21 -0.33 -11.05 1.59
CA TYR A 21 -1.76 -11.29 1.78
C TYR A 21 -2.47 -11.55 0.44
N ASP A 22 -2.24 -10.73 -0.58
CA ASP A 22 -2.89 -10.88 -1.89
C ASP A 22 -2.47 -12.17 -2.60
N ASN A 23 -1.21 -12.59 -2.47
CA ASN A 23 -0.74 -13.88 -2.98
C ASN A 23 -1.54 -15.08 -2.44
N GLU A 24 -2.10 -14.96 -1.23
CA GLU A 24 -2.96 -15.96 -0.61
C GLU A 24 -4.46 -15.72 -0.88
N HIS A 25 -4.85 -14.50 -1.26
CA HIS A 25 -6.24 -14.04 -1.41
C HIS A 25 -6.44 -13.23 -2.71
N SER A 26 -6.14 -13.84 -3.87
CA SER A 26 -6.13 -13.14 -5.17
C SER A 26 -7.49 -12.58 -5.64
N ASP A 27 -8.58 -12.91 -4.95
CA ASP A 27 -9.94 -12.41 -5.20
C ASP A 27 -10.39 -11.35 -4.18
N ALA A 28 -9.51 -10.92 -3.28
CA ALA A 28 -9.76 -9.87 -2.31
C ALA A 28 -10.17 -8.54 -2.99
N VAL A 29 -11.09 -7.84 -2.34
CA VAL A 29 -11.46 -6.48 -2.73
C VAL A 29 -11.03 -5.57 -1.59
N TYR A 30 -10.23 -4.58 -1.90
CA TYR A 30 -9.62 -3.72 -0.90
C TYR A 30 -10.37 -2.41 -0.78
N GLU A 31 -10.69 -1.99 0.45
CA GLU A 31 -10.92 -0.60 0.80
C GLU A 31 -9.60 0.01 1.26
N ILE A 32 -9.09 0.99 0.51
CA ILE A 32 -7.80 1.63 0.70
C ILE A 32 -8.04 3.09 1.10
N ALA A 33 -7.69 3.43 2.35
CA ALA A 33 -7.94 4.74 2.94
C ALA A 33 -6.63 5.46 3.26
N PHE A 34 -6.55 6.73 2.89
CA PHE A 34 -5.41 7.61 3.14
C PHE A 34 -5.70 8.62 4.25
N SER A 35 -4.63 9.15 4.84
CA SER A 35 -4.70 10.13 5.95
C SER A 35 -5.35 11.45 5.58
N ASN A 36 -5.40 11.79 4.29
CA ASN A 36 -6.08 12.97 3.78
C ASN A 36 -7.59 12.76 3.52
N GLY A 37 -8.13 11.57 3.84
CA GLY A 37 -9.54 11.23 3.68
C GLY A 37 -9.89 10.61 2.33
N GLU A 38 -8.95 10.51 1.40
CA GLU A 38 -9.16 9.75 0.16
C GLU A 38 -9.43 8.27 0.46
N CYS A 39 -10.37 7.70 -0.28
CA CYS A 39 -10.76 6.32 -0.09
C CYS A 39 -11.19 5.69 -1.41
N TYR A 40 -10.66 4.49 -1.68
CA TYR A 40 -10.90 3.75 -2.92
C TYR A 40 -11.35 2.33 -2.59
N ARG A 41 -12.22 1.78 -3.43
CA ARG A 41 -12.36 0.33 -3.57
C ARG A 41 -11.62 -0.14 -4.80
N ALA A 42 -10.73 -1.09 -4.62
CA ALA A 42 -9.86 -1.55 -5.67
C ALA A 42 -9.55 -3.04 -5.53
N VAL A 43 -9.03 -3.64 -6.59
CA VAL A 43 -8.47 -4.99 -6.55
C VAL A 43 -6.98 -4.90 -6.86
N TYR A 44 -6.18 -5.79 -6.29
CA TYR A 44 -4.77 -5.85 -6.64
C TYR A 44 -4.60 -6.12 -8.14
N PHE A 45 -3.62 -5.45 -8.75
CA PHE A 45 -3.33 -5.59 -10.18
C PHE A 45 -1.91 -6.13 -10.41
N THR A 46 -0.89 -5.47 -9.85
CA THR A 46 0.51 -5.89 -9.98
C THR A 46 1.39 -5.22 -8.93
N ALA A 47 2.65 -5.65 -8.85
CA ALA A 47 3.71 -5.01 -8.09
C ALA A 47 5.04 -5.05 -8.84
N PHE A 48 5.91 -4.07 -8.59
CA PHE A 48 7.24 -4.00 -9.21
C PHE A 48 8.20 -3.13 -8.39
N GLU A 49 9.50 -3.32 -8.63
CA GLU A 49 10.58 -2.44 -8.18
C GLU A 49 10.66 -1.21 -9.11
N SER A 50 10.88 -0.03 -8.54
CA SER A 50 10.93 1.27 -9.21
C SER A 50 12.01 2.15 -8.58
N ASP A 51 12.29 3.28 -9.20
CA ASP A 51 13.23 4.29 -8.71
C ASP A 51 12.73 5.71 -9.00
N ASN A 52 13.39 6.70 -8.41
CA ASN A 52 13.09 8.12 -8.63
C ASN A 52 14.02 8.80 -9.66
N ALA A 53 14.90 8.07 -10.36
CA ALA A 53 15.86 8.67 -11.28
C ALA A 53 15.15 9.41 -12.41
N GLY A 54 14.16 8.77 -13.03
CA GLY A 54 13.36 9.38 -14.09
C GLY A 54 12.44 10.51 -13.61
N GLU A 55 11.96 10.46 -12.37
CA GLU A 55 11.12 11.50 -11.76
C GLU A 55 11.91 12.78 -11.52
N LEU A 56 13.14 12.64 -11.03
CA LEU A 56 13.98 13.77 -10.61
C LEU A 56 15.00 14.20 -11.68
N ASP A 57 15.11 13.47 -12.80
CA ASP A 57 16.14 13.64 -13.82
C ASP A 57 17.56 13.58 -13.21
N ILE A 58 17.81 12.50 -12.46
CA ILE A 58 19.08 12.26 -11.74
C ILE A 58 19.68 10.91 -12.09
N GLU A 59 20.97 10.78 -11.83
CA GLU A 59 21.72 9.53 -11.97
C GLU A 59 21.73 8.75 -10.65
N MET A 60 22.07 7.46 -10.72
CA MET A 60 22.08 6.54 -9.56
C MET A 60 23.10 6.91 -8.46
N ASP A 61 24.09 7.76 -8.76
CA ASP A 61 25.08 8.24 -7.79
C ASP A 61 24.68 9.54 -7.09
N ASP A 62 23.54 10.15 -7.47
CA ASP A 62 22.99 11.30 -6.79
C ASP A 62 22.55 10.90 -5.37
N PRO A 63 22.89 11.68 -4.33
CA PRO A 63 22.49 11.36 -2.95
C PRO A 63 20.97 11.36 -2.71
N ARG A 64 20.16 11.81 -3.67
CA ARG A 64 18.69 11.75 -3.63
C ARG A 64 18.13 10.52 -4.35
N TYR A 65 18.96 9.74 -5.04
CA TYR A 65 18.53 8.52 -5.71
C TYR A 65 17.93 7.54 -4.70
N ASP A 66 16.83 6.91 -5.11
CA ASP A 66 16.01 6.06 -4.25
C ASP A 66 15.37 4.94 -5.07
N GLU A 67 15.45 3.71 -4.57
CA GLU A 67 14.81 2.50 -5.13
C GLU A 67 13.72 2.02 -4.18
N PHE A 68 12.58 1.59 -4.70
CA PHE A 68 11.43 1.20 -3.87
C PHE A 68 10.46 0.28 -4.63
N HIS A 69 9.59 -0.38 -3.89
CA HIS A 69 8.53 -1.23 -4.39
C HIS A 69 7.22 -0.47 -4.49
N VAL A 70 6.49 -0.74 -5.57
CA VAL A 70 5.19 -0.14 -5.87
C VAL A 70 4.14 -1.24 -5.92
N LEU A 71 3.05 -1.06 -5.17
CA LEU A 71 1.82 -1.82 -5.35
C LEU A 71 0.89 -1.05 -6.29
N VAL A 72 0.26 -1.75 -7.23
CA VAL A 72 -0.73 -1.18 -8.14
C VAL A 72 -2.05 -1.90 -7.95
N PHE A 73 -3.10 -1.10 -7.77
CA PHE A 73 -4.47 -1.56 -7.66
C PHE A 73 -5.32 -1.01 -8.80
N GLU A 74 -6.20 -1.84 -9.37
CA GLU A 74 -7.23 -1.38 -10.29
C GLU A 74 -8.43 -0.83 -9.51
N ILE A 75 -8.70 0.46 -9.68
CA ILE A 75 -9.79 1.16 -9.00
C ILE A 75 -11.12 0.69 -9.57
N ARG A 76 -12.00 0.18 -8.69
CA ARG A 76 -13.39 -0.20 -9.00
C ARG A 76 -14.37 0.91 -8.64
N GLU A 77 -14.09 1.65 -7.57
CA GLU A 77 -14.92 2.74 -7.09
C GLU A 77 -14.07 3.78 -6.35
N ILE A 78 -14.36 5.06 -6.57
CA ILE A 78 -13.82 6.16 -5.76
C ILE A 78 -14.86 6.47 -4.68
N ILE A 79 -14.56 6.12 -3.43
CA ILE A 79 -15.47 6.34 -2.30
C ILE A 79 -15.41 7.80 -1.87
N HIS A 80 -14.19 8.31 -1.65
CA HIS A 80 -13.91 9.72 -1.39
C HIS A 80 -12.73 10.16 -2.26
N ASP A 81 -12.96 11.18 -3.08
CA ASP A 81 -11.97 11.73 -4.01
C ASP A 81 -10.99 12.71 -3.32
N GLY A 82 -9.86 12.98 -3.98
CA GLY A 82 -8.85 13.89 -3.47
C GLY A 82 -7.76 14.26 -4.49
N PRO A 83 -6.66 14.89 -4.04
CA PRO A 83 -5.65 15.47 -4.93
C PRO A 83 -4.94 14.48 -5.87
N ARG A 84 -4.92 13.16 -5.60
CA ARG A 84 -4.19 12.18 -6.43
C ARG A 84 -4.77 12.02 -7.85
N ARG A 85 -6.02 12.42 -8.10
CA ARG A 85 -6.70 12.42 -9.41
C ARG A 85 -6.61 11.10 -10.20
N TYR A 86 -6.45 9.97 -9.52
CA TYR A 86 -6.43 8.67 -10.18
C TYR A 86 -7.82 8.29 -10.69
N SER A 87 -7.88 7.73 -11.90
CA SER A 87 -9.15 7.36 -12.55
C SER A 87 -9.26 5.87 -12.90
N GLN A 88 -8.15 5.12 -12.87
CA GLN A 88 -8.14 3.70 -13.25
C GLN A 88 -7.22 2.85 -12.37
N TYR A 89 -6.00 3.32 -12.11
CA TYR A 89 -5.04 2.60 -11.28
C TYR A 89 -4.57 3.49 -10.13
N LEU A 90 -4.46 2.89 -8.95
CA LEU A 90 -3.88 3.47 -7.75
C LEU A 90 -2.53 2.81 -7.52
N SER A 91 -1.45 3.59 -7.65
CA SER A 91 -0.11 3.15 -7.29
C SER A 91 0.25 3.69 -5.91
N ILE A 92 0.77 2.85 -5.03
CA ILE A 92 1.27 3.25 -3.71
C ILE A 92 2.66 2.67 -3.46
N ASP A 93 3.50 3.44 -2.78
CA ASP A 93 4.83 3.06 -2.31
C ASP A 93 5.04 3.61 -0.90
N TYR A 94 6.20 3.33 -0.30
CA TYR A 94 6.46 3.67 1.10
C TYR A 94 6.37 5.17 1.42
N ARG A 95 6.56 6.05 0.42
CA ARG A 95 6.56 7.51 0.57
C ARG A 95 5.14 8.07 0.66
N ASP A 96 4.19 7.38 0.05
CA ASP A 96 2.77 7.76 0.01
C ASP A 96 1.85 6.56 0.25
N PHE A 97 2.11 5.83 1.33
CA PHE A 97 1.36 4.64 1.67
C PHE A 97 -0.01 4.98 2.29
N ALA A 98 -0.98 4.07 2.12
CA ALA A 98 -2.29 4.19 2.73
C ALA A 98 -2.18 4.17 4.27
N GLU A 99 -3.15 4.79 4.96
CA GLU A 99 -3.26 4.67 6.42
C GLU A 99 -3.92 3.35 6.82
N ARG A 100 -4.80 2.82 5.97
CA ARG A 100 -5.51 1.57 6.22
C ARG A 100 -5.87 0.86 4.92
N ILE A 101 -5.70 -0.46 4.91
CA ILE A 101 -6.12 -1.36 3.82
C ILE A 101 -6.91 -2.51 4.46
N ILE A 102 -8.15 -2.66 4.04
CA ILE A 102 -9.05 -3.73 4.50
C ILE A 102 -9.46 -4.56 3.29
N ASP A 103 -9.32 -5.88 3.36
CA ASP A 103 -10.06 -6.76 2.47
C ASP A 103 -11.52 -6.83 2.94
N ILE A 104 -12.42 -6.22 2.18
CA ILE A 104 -13.86 -6.18 2.50
C ILE A 104 -14.56 -7.49 2.14
N THR A 105 -13.95 -8.35 1.33
CA THR A 105 -14.49 -9.66 0.99
C THR A 105 -14.45 -10.57 2.21
N ASN A 106 -13.32 -10.61 2.91
CA ASN A 106 -13.15 -11.43 4.12
C ASN A 106 -13.24 -10.63 5.44
N ASN A 107 -13.53 -9.32 5.37
CA ASN A 107 -13.58 -8.41 6.53
C ASN A 107 -12.29 -8.47 7.37
N THR A 108 -11.14 -8.41 6.71
CA THR A 108 -9.81 -8.53 7.31
C THR A 108 -9.03 -7.24 7.16
N VAL A 109 -8.48 -6.73 8.26
CA VAL A 109 -7.53 -5.61 8.23
C VAL A 109 -6.19 -6.15 7.76
N VAL A 110 -5.79 -5.81 6.54
CA VAL A 110 -4.52 -6.22 5.95
C VAL A 110 -3.40 -5.33 6.46
N TYR A 111 -3.64 -4.01 6.50
CA TYR A 111 -2.69 -3.03 6.99
C TYR A 111 -3.40 -1.88 7.70
N GLN A 112 -2.81 -1.37 8.78
CA GLN A 112 -3.25 -0.14 9.44
C GLN A 112 -2.08 0.53 10.16
N VAL A 113 -1.97 1.86 10.01
CA VAL A 113 -1.05 2.67 10.82
C VAL A 113 -1.52 2.66 12.28
N ASN A 114 -0.74 1.97 13.12
CA ASN A 114 -1.08 1.60 14.50
C ASN A 114 -2.31 0.66 14.56
N PRO A 115 -2.13 -0.63 14.90
CA PRO A 115 -3.28 -1.48 15.19
C PRO A 115 -4.10 -0.81 16.31
N PRO A 116 -5.44 -0.98 16.33
CA PRO A 116 -6.20 -0.62 17.52
C PRO A 116 -5.48 -1.23 18.71
N LYS A 117 -5.22 -0.45 19.77
CA LYS A 117 -4.88 -1.05 21.05
C LYS A 117 -5.99 -2.06 21.28
N GLU A 118 -5.66 -3.35 21.27
CA GLU A 118 -6.58 -4.37 21.73
C GLU A 118 -7.13 -3.83 23.04
N SER A 119 -8.44 -3.65 23.11
CA SER A 119 -9.09 -3.33 24.36
C SER A 119 -8.67 -4.44 25.31
N GLU A 120 -7.73 -4.12 26.22
CA GLU A 120 -7.47 -4.92 27.40
C GLU A 120 -8.84 -5.35 27.93
N GLU A 121 -9.00 -6.66 27.92
CA GLU A 121 -10.25 -7.34 28.14
C GLU A 121 -11.00 -6.71 29.31
N ALA A 122 -12.26 -6.33 29.07
CA ALA A 122 -13.24 -6.15 30.12
C ALA A 122 -13.53 -7.52 30.76
N TYR A 123 -12.57 -8.02 31.52
CA TYR A 123 -12.74 -9.04 32.54
C TYR A 123 -12.05 -8.55 33.82
N GLY A 124 -12.80 -7.78 34.59
CA GLY A 124 -12.52 -7.37 35.97
C GLY A 124 -13.82 -7.01 36.65
#